data_AF-A0A3S8W564-F1
#
_entry.id   AF-A0A3S8W564-F1
#
_cell.length_a   1.000
_cell.length_b   1.000
_cell.length_c   1.000
_cell.angle_alpha   90.00
_cell.angle_beta   90.00
_cell.angle_gamma   90.00
#
_symmetry.space_group_name_H-M   'P 1'
#
loop_
_entity.id
_entity.type
_entity.pdbx_description
1 polymer ?
#
loop_
_entity_poly.entity_id
_entity_poly.type
_entity_poly.pdbx_seq_one_letter_code
_entity_poly.pdbx_strand_id
1 'polypeptide(L)'
;MGRAVPAIGGAIALVATVTGPATAAARPGDFAAPVNLHTLTCHENEDATSGDRVYLQINGRTVWNSADTLRCDRDAPTIRSVDRLAKTGDTVSLYADDFPDADDHLGSDTVEAAKGTLTFNLDDALYTLEHDLA
;
A
#
# COMPACT_ATOMS: atom_id res chain seq x y z
N MET A 1 -25.64 62.78 -52.46
CA MET A 1 -24.60 61.75 -52.63
C MET A 1 -24.62 60.89 -51.39
N GLY A 2 -25.21 59.71 -51.47
CA GLY A 2 -25.30 58.77 -50.36
C GLY A 2 -24.24 57.69 -50.44
N ARG A 3 -23.97 57.04 -49.31
CA ARG A 3 -23.77 55.59 -49.18
C ARG A 3 -23.66 55.20 -47.71
N ALA A 4 -24.52 54.28 -47.31
CA ALA A 4 -24.50 53.58 -46.03
C ALA A 4 -23.93 52.15 -46.23
N VAL A 5 -23.01 51.77 -45.34
CA VAL A 5 -22.86 50.51 -44.54
C VAL A 5 -23.09 49.15 -45.26
N PRO A 6 -22.22 48.11 -45.12
CA PRO A 6 -22.30 47.23 -43.94
C PRO A 6 -20.99 46.63 -43.37
N ALA A 7 -21.03 46.41 -42.05
CA ALA A 7 -20.13 45.56 -41.28
C ALA A 7 -20.54 44.08 -41.43
N ILE A 8 -19.56 43.19 -41.61
CA ILE A 8 -19.78 41.74 -41.69
C ILE A 8 -19.28 41.12 -40.38
N GLY A 9 -20.22 40.63 -39.58
CA GLY A 9 -19.94 39.76 -38.43
C GLY A 9 -19.76 38.32 -38.89
N GLY A 10 -18.63 37.71 -38.55
CA GLY A 10 -18.38 36.28 -38.74
C GLY A 10 -18.65 35.52 -37.45
N ALA A 11 -19.63 34.62 -37.47
CA ALA A 11 -19.91 33.70 -36.38
C ALA A 11 -18.91 32.53 -36.41
N ILE A 12 -18.23 32.28 -35.29
CA ILE A 12 -17.37 31.11 -35.07
C ILE A 12 -18.25 29.97 -34.59
N ALA A 13 -18.30 28.87 -35.34
CA ALA A 13 -19.01 27.65 -34.96
C ALA A 13 -18.19 26.84 -33.94
N LEU A 14 -18.75 26.58 -32.76
CA LEU A 14 -18.20 25.60 -31.81
C LEU A 14 -18.54 24.18 -32.28
N VAL A 15 -17.50 23.36 -32.52
CA VAL A 15 -17.65 21.91 -32.69
C VAL A 15 -17.53 21.27 -31.31
N ALA A 16 -18.64 20.78 -30.76
CA ALA A 16 -18.63 20.01 -29.52
C ALA A 16 -18.24 18.55 -29.83
N THR A 17 -17.02 18.15 -29.49
CA THR A 17 -16.62 16.73 -29.49
C THR A 17 -17.19 16.06 -28.25
N VAL A 18 -18.18 15.20 -28.44
CA VAL A 18 -18.71 14.32 -27.39
C VAL A 18 -17.68 13.22 -27.14
N THR A 19 -16.73 13.48 -26.26
CA THR A 19 -15.90 12.44 -25.66
C THR A 19 -16.77 11.71 -24.64
N GLY A 20 -17.39 10.61 -25.05
CA GLY A 20 -18.00 9.67 -24.12
C GLY A 20 -16.94 9.11 -23.17
N PRO A 21 -17.30 8.73 -21.93
CA PRO A 21 -16.37 8.13 -21.00
C PRO A 21 -15.89 6.79 -21.58
N ALA A 22 -14.58 6.64 -21.73
CA ALA A 22 -13.97 5.35 -21.97
C ALA A 22 -14.18 4.51 -20.70
N THR A 23 -15.17 3.64 -20.71
CA THR A 23 -15.33 2.61 -19.70
C THR A 23 -14.12 1.68 -19.83
N ALA A 24 -13.11 1.87 -18.96
CA ALA A 24 -12.01 0.94 -18.84
C ALA A 24 -12.59 -0.43 -18.46
N ALA A 25 -12.58 -1.35 -19.41
CA ALA A 25 -12.98 -2.73 -19.15
C ALA A 25 -12.01 -3.31 -18.13
N ALA A 26 -12.48 -3.61 -16.93
CA ALA A 26 -11.75 -4.42 -15.96
C ALA A 26 -11.36 -5.74 -16.67
N ARG A 27 -10.06 -6.04 -16.72
CA ARG A 27 -9.57 -7.28 -17.30
C ARG A 27 -10.09 -8.44 -16.44
N PRO A 28 -10.86 -9.40 -17.00
CA PRO A 28 -11.16 -10.65 -16.32
C PRO A 28 -9.88 -11.48 -16.35
N GLY A 29 -9.24 -11.72 -15.20
CA GLY A 29 -7.99 -12.51 -15.20
C GLY A 29 -7.30 -12.74 -13.87
N ASP A 30 -7.25 -11.76 -12.97
CA ASP A 30 -6.57 -11.96 -11.69
C ASP A 30 -7.57 -12.49 -10.66
N PHE A 31 -7.79 -13.80 -10.68
CA PHE A 31 -8.36 -14.44 -9.49
C PHE A 31 -7.42 -14.13 -8.32
N ALA A 32 -7.99 -13.58 -7.25
CA ALA A 32 -7.23 -13.33 -6.03
C ALA A 32 -6.64 -14.66 -5.54
N ALA A 33 -5.34 -14.84 -5.72
CA ALA A 33 -4.65 -16.09 -5.39
C ALA A 33 -4.38 -16.08 -3.89
N PRO A 34 -4.73 -17.16 -3.15
CA PRO A 34 -4.41 -17.24 -1.74
C PRO A 34 -2.89 -17.28 -1.56
N VAL A 35 -2.39 -16.52 -0.60
CA VAL A 35 -0.97 -16.49 -0.23
C VAL A 35 -0.81 -16.69 1.27
N ASN A 36 0.33 -17.24 1.67
CA ASN A 36 0.74 -17.33 3.06
C ASN A 36 1.78 -16.24 3.34
N LEU A 37 1.43 -15.28 4.21
CA LEU A 37 2.35 -14.33 4.80
C LEU A 37 3.14 -15.07 5.89
N HIS A 38 4.44 -15.30 5.69
CA HIS A 38 5.17 -16.26 6.53
C HIS A 38 6.30 -15.65 7.36
N THR A 39 7.18 -14.82 6.78
CA THR A 39 8.39 -14.34 7.49
C THR A 39 8.41 -12.82 7.55
N LEU A 40 8.25 -12.26 8.75
CA LEU A 40 8.53 -10.85 9.02
C LEU A 40 9.98 -10.70 9.47
N THR A 41 10.73 -9.82 8.80
CA THR A 41 12.10 -9.45 9.16
C THR A 41 12.15 -7.97 9.51
N CYS A 42 12.62 -7.68 10.71
CA CYS A 42 12.96 -6.36 11.22
C CYS A 42 14.42 -6.08 10.87
N HIS A 43 14.68 -5.04 10.08
CA HIS A 43 16.04 -4.59 9.73
C HIS A 43 16.42 -3.31 10.45
N GLU A 44 15.45 -2.46 10.77
CA GLU A 44 15.64 -1.24 11.53
C GLU A 44 14.32 -0.95 12.24
N ASN A 45 14.39 -0.59 13.51
CA ASN A 45 13.22 -0.23 14.30
C ASN A 45 13.32 1.27 14.65
N GLU A 46 12.18 1.94 14.85
CA GLU A 46 12.13 3.40 15.06
C GLU A 46 13.05 3.82 16.22
N ASP A 47 12.96 3.08 17.33
CA ASP A 47 13.69 3.36 18.54
C ASP A 47 14.77 2.32 18.83
N ALA A 48 16.03 2.66 18.56
CA ALA A 48 17.18 1.78 18.80
C ALA A 48 17.34 1.27 20.26
N THR A 49 16.55 1.76 21.22
CA THR A 49 16.69 1.43 22.66
C THR A 49 15.54 0.63 23.27
N SER A 50 14.29 0.82 22.84
CA SER A 50 13.10 0.16 23.40
C SER A 50 12.74 -1.11 22.62
N GLY A 51 12.84 -1.08 21.30
CA GLY A 51 12.31 -2.13 20.42
C GLY A 51 10.79 -2.00 20.24
N ASP A 52 10.26 -2.57 19.16
CA ASP A 52 8.86 -2.36 18.76
C ASP A 52 8.02 -3.60 19.15
N ARG A 53 6.79 -3.38 19.64
CA ARG A 53 5.77 -4.46 19.66
C ARG A 53 4.88 -4.26 18.46
N VAL A 54 4.90 -5.17 17.49
CA VAL A 54 4.27 -4.90 16.21
C VAL A 54 3.02 -5.73 15.99
N TYR A 55 2.09 -5.22 15.19
CA TYR A 55 0.95 -5.98 14.70
C TYR A 55 0.70 -5.75 13.21
N LEU A 56 0.12 -6.77 12.56
CA LEU A 56 -0.22 -6.76 11.15
C LEU A 56 -1.72 -6.64 10.98
N GLN A 57 -2.12 -5.76 10.08
CA GLN A 57 -3.48 -5.68 9.57
C GLN A 57 -3.55 -6.10 8.11
N ILE A 58 -4.61 -6.83 7.74
CA ILE A 58 -4.99 -7.07 6.35
C ILE A 58 -6.30 -6.34 6.10
N ASN A 59 -6.30 -5.42 5.13
CA ASN A 59 -7.45 -4.58 4.78
C ASN A 59 -8.12 -3.92 6.02
N GLY A 60 -7.30 -3.41 6.95
CA GLY A 60 -7.77 -2.73 8.16
C GLY A 60 -8.17 -3.64 9.33
N ARG A 61 -7.96 -4.97 9.23
CA ARG A 61 -8.24 -5.91 10.31
C ARG A 61 -6.96 -6.54 10.84
N THR A 62 -6.73 -6.43 12.15
CA THR A 62 -5.60 -7.11 12.82
C THR A 62 -5.74 -8.63 12.70
N VAL A 63 -4.70 -9.28 12.18
CA VAL A 63 -4.64 -10.74 11.96
C VAL A 63 -3.49 -11.41 12.72
N TRP A 64 -2.50 -10.63 13.13
CA TRP A 64 -1.31 -11.11 13.83
C TRP A 64 -0.70 -9.98 14.66
N ASN A 65 -0.06 -10.36 15.75
CA ASN A 65 0.69 -9.49 16.64
C ASN A 65 1.94 -10.23 17.11
N SER A 66 3.04 -9.52 17.32
CA SER A 66 4.23 -10.10 17.93
C SER A 66 3.94 -10.44 19.39
N ALA A 67 4.46 -11.59 19.85
CA ALA A 67 4.37 -11.97 21.27
C ALA A 67 5.36 -11.17 22.13
N ASP A 68 6.51 -10.84 21.53
CA ASP A 68 7.63 -10.15 22.18
C ASP A 68 7.96 -8.86 21.44
N THR A 69 8.67 -7.97 22.13
CA THR A 69 9.32 -6.80 21.54
C THR A 69 10.40 -7.22 20.55
N LEU A 70 10.44 -6.55 19.41
CA LEU A 70 11.43 -6.69 18.35
C LEU A 70 12.51 -5.64 18.53
N ARG A 71 13.73 -6.10 18.76
CA ARG A 71 14.92 -5.26 18.72
C ARG A 71 15.71 -5.66 17.50
N CYS A 72 15.97 -4.73 16.60
CA CYS A 72 16.80 -4.99 15.44
C CYS A 72 17.55 -3.71 15.06
N ASP A 73 18.67 -3.92 14.39
CA ASP A 73 19.36 -2.89 13.65
C ASP A 73 19.86 -3.51 12.34
N ARG A 74 20.41 -2.69 11.44
CA ARG A 74 20.80 -3.17 10.10
C ARG A 74 21.87 -4.26 10.14
N ASP A 75 22.65 -4.32 11.22
CA ASP A 75 23.72 -5.30 11.39
C ASP A 75 23.22 -6.59 12.10
N ALA A 76 22.09 -6.51 12.80
CA ALA A 76 21.47 -7.60 13.54
C ALA A 76 19.94 -7.68 13.29
N PRO A 77 19.51 -8.14 12.10
CA PRO A 77 18.09 -8.27 11.78
C PRO A 77 17.41 -9.34 12.64
N THR A 78 16.16 -9.06 13.03
CA THR A 78 15.34 -9.98 13.83
C THR A 78 14.19 -10.55 12.99
N ILE A 79 13.99 -11.86 13.08
CA ILE A 79 12.99 -12.59 12.28
C ILE A 79 11.83 -13.10 13.15
N ARG A 80 10.61 -13.08 12.63
CA ARG A 80 9.41 -13.68 13.24
C ARG A 80 8.55 -14.41 12.21
N SER A 81 7.96 -15.53 12.66
CA SER A 81 6.92 -16.23 11.92
C SER A 81 5.58 -15.51 12.05
N VAL A 82 4.90 -15.33 10.93
CA VAL A 82 3.57 -14.71 10.84
C VAL A 82 2.51 -15.78 10.61
N ASP A 83 2.70 -16.60 9.56
CA ASP A 83 1.82 -17.69 9.15
C ASP A 83 0.35 -17.28 9.08
N ARG A 84 0.06 -16.29 8.24
CA ARG A 84 -1.31 -15.78 8.02
C ARG A 84 -1.70 -15.81 6.56
N LEU A 85 -2.94 -16.20 6.31
CA LEU A 85 -3.52 -16.19 4.98
C LEU A 85 -3.89 -14.77 4.54
N ALA A 86 -3.51 -14.44 3.32
CA ALA A 86 -3.97 -13.28 2.58
C ALA A 86 -4.32 -13.70 1.14
N LYS A 87 -4.60 -12.75 0.27
CA LYS A 87 -4.75 -13.00 -1.17
C LYS A 87 -4.13 -11.87 -1.99
N THR A 88 -3.84 -12.12 -3.26
CA THR A 88 -3.42 -11.05 -4.16
C THR A 88 -4.48 -9.94 -4.21
N GLY A 89 -4.02 -8.70 -4.19
CA GLY A 89 -4.83 -7.49 -4.07
C GLY A 89 -5.17 -7.06 -2.64
N ASP A 90 -4.85 -7.85 -1.61
CA ASP A 90 -4.98 -7.38 -0.23
C ASP A 90 -3.89 -6.33 0.10
N THR A 91 -4.29 -5.29 0.84
CA THR A 91 -3.36 -4.36 1.48
C THR A 91 -2.98 -4.88 2.86
N VAL A 92 -1.69 -4.98 3.12
CA VAL A 92 -1.12 -5.34 4.42
C VAL A 92 -0.49 -4.10 5.02
N SER A 93 -0.77 -3.84 6.30
CA SER A 93 -0.20 -2.74 7.05
C SER A 93 0.49 -3.25 8.31
N LEU A 94 1.62 -2.65 8.67
CA LEU A 94 2.36 -2.92 9.89
C LEU A 94 2.28 -1.70 10.82
N TYR A 95 2.13 -1.95 12.11
CA TYR A 95 2.06 -0.93 13.14
C TYR A 95 2.89 -1.31 14.36
N ALA A 96 3.32 -0.31 15.13
CA ALA A 96 3.89 -0.45 16.46
C ALA A 96 2.84 -0.11 17.54
N ASP A 97 2.83 -0.88 18.62
CA ASP A 97 2.09 -0.65 19.86
C ASP A 97 3.10 -0.45 20.99
N ASP A 98 3.78 0.70 20.99
CA ASP A 98 4.57 1.18 22.11
C ASP A 98 4.04 2.54 22.62
N PHE A 99 4.64 3.03 23.69
CA PHE A 99 4.15 4.17 24.45
C PHE A 99 5.27 5.20 24.50
N PRO A 100 5.00 6.52 24.33
CA PRO A 100 3.72 7.21 24.52
C PRO A 100 2.77 7.25 23.32
N ASP A 101 3.25 6.96 22.12
CA ASP A 101 2.51 7.08 20.88
C ASP A 101 2.08 5.68 20.40
N ALA A 102 0.99 5.18 20.97
CA ALA A 102 0.47 3.86 20.59
C ALA A 102 -0.16 3.90 19.19
N ASP A 103 0.02 2.81 18.44
CA ASP A 103 -0.51 2.57 17.09
C ASP A 103 0.22 3.32 15.95
N ASP A 104 1.54 3.46 16.05
CA ASP A 104 2.37 4.10 15.02
C ASP A 104 2.40 3.28 13.74
N HIS A 105 2.16 3.94 12.60
CA HIS A 105 2.01 3.30 11.30
C HIS A 105 3.37 3.14 10.60
N LEU A 106 3.95 1.94 10.70
CA LEU A 106 5.27 1.60 10.16
C LEU A 106 5.27 1.37 8.63
N GLY A 107 4.11 1.25 8.01
CA GLY A 107 3.96 1.18 6.56
C GLY A 107 2.83 0.29 6.06
N SER A 108 2.61 0.32 4.75
CA SER A 108 1.64 -0.51 4.05
C SER A 108 2.13 -0.92 2.68
N ASP A 109 1.76 -2.12 2.25
CA ASP A 109 2.06 -2.63 0.91
C ASP A 109 0.92 -3.54 0.41
N THR A 110 0.89 -3.83 -0.88
CA THR A 110 -0.13 -4.67 -1.51
C THR A 110 0.46 -5.99 -2.00
N VAL A 111 -0.26 -7.09 -1.78
CA VAL A 111 0.12 -8.39 -2.33
C VAL A 111 -0.12 -8.38 -3.85
N GLU A 112 0.88 -8.01 -4.63
CA GLU A 112 0.74 -7.92 -6.10
C GLU A 112 0.82 -9.28 -6.81
N ALA A 113 1.45 -10.27 -6.20
CA ALA A 113 1.70 -11.57 -6.82
C ALA A 113 1.58 -12.73 -5.81
N ALA A 114 1.54 -13.97 -6.31
CA ALA A 114 1.48 -15.15 -5.45
C ALA A 114 2.74 -15.36 -4.59
N LYS A 115 3.88 -14.78 -5.00
CA LYS A 115 5.14 -14.82 -4.24
C LYS A 115 5.83 -13.47 -4.33
N GLY A 116 6.38 -13.00 -3.22
CA GLY A 116 7.05 -11.72 -3.17
C GLY A 116 7.47 -11.32 -1.76
N THR A 117 7.83 -10.05 -1.65
CA THR A 117 8.24 -9.42 -0.40
C THR A 117 7.54 -8.08 -0.31
N LEU A 118 6.81 -7.88 0.78
CA LEU A 118 6.20 -6.60 1.14
C LEU A 118 7.21 -5.79 1.94
N THR A 119 7.24 -4.47 1.76
CA THR A 119 8.15 -3.57 2.49
C THR A 119 7.38 -2.53 3.30
N PHE A 120 7.73 -2.35 4.57
CA PHE A 120 7.20 -1.32 5.46
C PHE A 120 8.37 -0.45 5.93
N ASN A 121 8.36 0.83 5.52
CA ASN A 121 9.52 1.72 5.67
C ASN A 121 9.14 3.15 6.04
N LEU A 122 8.10 3.30 6.87
CA LEU A 122 7.75 4.59 7.48
C LEU A 122 8.35 4.68 8.88
N ASP A 123 8.37 5.91 9.39
CA ASP A 123 8.77 6.23 10.77
C ASP A 123 10.17 5.76 11.15
N ASP A 124 11.13 6.00 10.26
CA ASP A 124 12.54 5.61 10.42
C ASP A 124 12.77 4.10 10.69
N ALA A 125 11.74 3.27 10.47
CA ALA A 125 11.81 1.82 10.57
C ALA A 125 11.97 1.16 9.19
N LEU A 126 12.41 -0.10 9.19
CA LEU A 126 12.48 -0.95 7.99
C LEU A 126 12.14 -2.40 8.33
N TYR A 127 11.02 -2.85 7.79
CA TYR A 127 10.54 -4.21 7.88
C TYR A 127 10.25 -4.78 6.50
N THR A 128 10.45 -6.09 6.35
CA THR A 128 10.05 -6.84 5.15
C THR A 128 9.22 -8.05 5.54
N LEU A 129 8.18 -8.36 4.77
CA LEU A 129 7.34 -9.54 4.96
C LEU A 129 7.32 -10.40 3.70
N GLU A 130 7.89 -11.60 3.80
CA GLU A 130 7.88 -12.58 2.71
C GLU A 130 6.54 -13.32 2.64
N HIS A 131 6.11 -13.59 1.41
CA HIS A 131 4.93 -14.40 1.15
C HIS A 131 5.10 -15.30 -0.08
N ASP A 132 4.37 -16.40 -0.07
CA ASP A 132 4.29 -17.36 -1.17
C ASP A 132 2.88 -17.94 -1.32
N LEU A 133 2.69 -18.79 -2.33
CA LEU A 133 1.40 -19.41 -2.61
C LEU A 133 1.01 -20.32 -1.42
N ALA A 134 -0.19 -20.15 -0.89
CA ALA A 134 -0.72 -20.95 0.22
C ALA A 134 -1.12 -22.38 -0.17
#